data_AF-A0A2T4V434-F1
#
_entry.id   AF-A0A2T4V434-F1
#
_cell.length_a   1.000
_cell.length_b   1.000
_cell.length_c   1.000
_cell.angle_alpha   90.00
_cell.angle_beta   90.00
_cell.angle_gamma   90.00
#
_symmetry.space_group_name_H-M   'P 1'
#
loop_
_entity.id
_entity.type
_entity.pdbx_description
1 polymer ?
#
loop_
_entity_poly.entity_id
_entity_poly.type
_entity_poly.pdbx_seq_one_letter_code
_entity_poly.pdbx_strand_id
1 'polypeptide(L)'
;MNEEQWEEQVRAITHEVLAGVQNVALYTGGPGHWGVGIDLISDLGQVLERKIVSTRGEVVKPMLAARLGLSAKMEELARRLGALGVRPEDTLAPWEKEVHAIAREVLEAAGEDAEVRLDEAGHWRVGLEVFDEERFELRFRVLATTRGDVPLPLLAEKLGLSAQAAELARRLGALGVRPEDTPLPEEEAAMIPEAVEALRLGLDIGVHSLPRLLDDCSHSSWTELGDERALRKVLKEFSQDVRKRLEEEKAWPEVLEADRLEAAFKDLLDSGIVAQMGGGNTLSSGWSAVREEADELRERGLELWGAAFFHEQDIESALAGGSLHIAFGELDEEPSDKDVQTGQAVVEALRKHGFEPDWNGSADTRIQVLPRFTWRRRRSRVDTLEHLSIGTFPADLVELLPQLRTIWMRAAELYLYDLAGMWSDSVEQLTLEYDSEGDALEALADVTALVKKRFPRLQTLIVKDRNSFEETVTLSG
;
A
#
# COMPACT_ATOMS: atom_id res chain seq x y z
N MET A 1 -7.66 30.54 32.56
CA MET A 1 -9.00 30.37 31.97
C MET A 1 -9.17 28.91 31.64
N ASN A 2 -10.31 28.31 31.96
CA ASN A 2 -10.66 26.98 31.46
C ASN A 2 -11.07 27.08 29.97
N GLU A 3 -11.21 25.94 29.30
CA GLU A 3 -11.53 25.86 27.87
C GLU A 3 -12.86 26.54 27.51
N GLU A 4 -13.86 26.36 28.37
CA GLU A 4 -15.20 26.95 28.24
C GLU A 4 -15.18 28.49 28.26
N GLN A 5 -14.36 29.09 29.14
CA GLN A 5 -14.17 30.55 29.17
C GLN A 5 -13.45 31.08 27.92
N TRP A 6 -12.55 30.29 27.32
CA TRP A 6 -11.89 30.67 26.06
C TRP A 6 -12.89 30.68 24.92
N GLU A 7 -13.72 29.64 24.83
CA GLU A 7 -14.78 29.54 23.84
C GLU A 7 -15.72 30.74 23.88
N GLU A 8 -16.22 31.10 25.08
CA GLU A 8 -17.12 32.25 25.23
C GLU A 8 -16.49 33.56 24.76
N GLN A 9 -15.21 33.79 25.07
CA GLN A 9 -14.49 34.99 24.64
C GLN A 9 -14.27 35.02 23.12
N VAL A 10 -13.84 33.90 22.54
CA VAL A 10 -13.65 33.78 21.08
C VAL A 10 -14.99 34.02 20.38
N ARG A 11 -16.08 33.43 20.88
CA ARG A 11 -17.44 33.60 20.36
C ARG A 11 -17.92 35.05 20.44
N ALA A 12 -17.70 35.71 21.58
CA ALA A 12 -18.09 37.10 21.78
C ALA A 12 -17.36 38.06 20.82
N ILE A 13 -16.03 37.91 20.72
CA ILE A 13 -15.20 38.70 19.78
C ILE A 13 -15.65 38.46 18.33
N THR A 14 -15.86 37.20 17.97
CA THR A 14 -16.27 36.79 16.63
C THR A 14 -17.62 37.41 16.24
N HIS A 15 -18.62 37.31 17.12
CA HIS A 15 -19.95 37.88 16.89
C HIS A 15 -19.93 39.41 16.72
N GLU A 16 -19.07 40.09 17.48
CA GLU A 16 -18.91 41.55 17.39
C GLU A 16 -18.26 41.98 16.06
N VAL A 17 -17.11 41.38 15.71
CA VAL A 17 -16.33 41.77 14.52
C VAL A 17 -17.03 41.35 13.23
N LEU A 18 -17.62 40.14 13.21
CA LEU A 18 -18.29 39.57 12.05
C LEU A 18 -19.80 39.81 12.06
N ALA A 19 -20.29 40.82 12.79
CA ALA A 19 -21.69 41.21 12.77
C ALA A 19 -22.18 41.43 11.32
N GLY A 20 -23.29 40.79 10.97
CA GLY A 20 -23.92 40.83 9.64
C GLY A 20 -23.26 39.93 8.58
N VAL A 21 -22.23 39.17 8.93
CA VAL A 21 -21.63 38.15 8.04
C VAL A 21 -22.34 36.82 8.25
N GLN A 22 -22.72 36.15 7.15
CA GLN A 22 -23.38 34.85 7.20
C GLN A 22 -22.37 33.70 7.26
N ASN A 23 -22.83 32.52 7.68
CA ASN A 23 -22.08 31.26 7.71
C ASN A 23 -20.78 31.33 8.53
N VAL A 24 -20.78 32.10 9.62
CA VAL A 24 -19.64 32.20 10.53
C VAL A 24 -19.59 30.95 11.40
N ALA A 25 -18.46 30.25 11.39
CA ALA A 25 -18.22 29.07 12.20
C ALA A 25 -16.99 29.22 13.11
N LEU A 26 -17.04 28.49 14.23
CA LEU A 26 -15.95 28.35 15.20
C LEU A 26 -15.45 26.91 15.14
N TYR A 27 -14.15 26.73 14.96
CA TYR A 27 -13.52 25.41 14.96
C TYR A 27 -12.59 25.28 16.15
N THR A 28 -12.58 24.11 16.78
CA THR A 28 -11.55 23.73 17.74
C THR A 28 -10.35 23.16 16.98
N GLY A 29 -9.17 23.74 17.18
CA GLY A 29 -7.90 23.16 16.75
C GLY A 29 -7.33 22.25 17.83
N GLY A 30 -6.15 21.66 17.58
CA GLY A 30 -5.37 20.94 18.59
C GLY A 30 -5.21 21.73 19.90
N PRO A 31 -4.76 21.08 20.99
CA PRO A 31 -5.10 21.45 22.37
C PRO A 31 -5.07 22.96 22.65
N GLY A 32 -6.27 23.56 22.74
CA GLY A 32 -6.50 24.96 23.12
C GLY A 32 -6.57 25.99 21.99
N HIS A 33 -6.41 25.63 20.71
CA HIS A 33 -6.58 26.57 19.60
C HIS A 33 -8.04 26.70 19.14
N TRP A 34 -8.43 27.91 18.72
CA TRP A 34 -9.71 28.15 18.04
C TRP A 34 -9.45 28.78 16.66
N GLY A 35 -10.28 28.41 15.70
CA GLY A 35 -10.36 29.00 14.38
C GLY A 35 -11.70 29.68 14.17
N VAL A 36 -11.71 30.72 13.35
CA VAL A 36 -12.94 31.32 12.82
C VAL A 36 -12.91 31.21 11.30
N GLY A 37 -14.04 30.82 10.72
CA GLY A 37 -14.18 30.67 9.27
C GLY A 37 -15.52 31.12 8.74
N ILE A 38 -15.61 31.13 7.42
CA ILE A 38 -16.83 31.45 6.67
C ILE A 38 -17.17 30.24 5.79
N ASP A 39 -18.07 29.41 6.28
CA ASP A 39 -18.44 28.14 5.66
C ASP A 39 -19.23 28.34 4.37
N LEU A 40 -19.08 27.37 3.48
CA LEU A 40 -20.01 27.18 2.37
C LEU A 40 -21.12 26.26 2.87
N ILE A 41 -22.38 26.65 2.65
CA ILE A 41 -23.54 25.83 3.00
C ILE A 41 -24.35 25.58 1.73
N SER A 42 -24.60 24.33 1.38
CA SER A 42 -25.40 23.97 0.19
C SER A 42 -26.89 24.11 0.48
N ASP A 43 -27.70 24.11 -0.59
CA ASP A 43 -29.17 24.11 -0.47
C ASP A 43 -29.71 22.87 0.27
N LEU A 44 -28.92 21.79 0.31
CA LEU A 44 -29.22 20.55 1.02
C LEU A 44 -28.70 20.55 2.47
N GLY A 45 -28.09 21.66 2.92
CA GLY A 45 -27.55 21.81 4.27
C GLY A 45 -26.19 21.14 4.49
N GLN A 46 -25.47 20.76 3.42
CA GLN A 46 -24.08 20.31 3.54
C GLN A 46 -23.21 21.51 3.90
N VAL A 47 -22.21 21.32 4.76
CA VAL A 47 -21.33 22.39 5.23
C VAL A 47 -19.90 22.04 4.84
N LEU A 48 -19.22 22.95 4.14
CA LEU A 48 -17.78 22.89 3.91
C LEU A 48 -17.09 23.95 4.75
N GLU A 49 -16.22 23.47 5.63
CA GLU A 49 -15.48 24.31 6.56
C GLU A 49 -14.42 25.14 5.82
N ARG A 50 -14.35 26.44 6.09
CA ARG A 50 -13.28 27.31 5.55
C ARG A 50 -12.75 28.24 6.61
N LYS A 51 -11.76 27.76 7.35
CA LYS A 51 -11.03 28.54 8.35
C LYS A 51 -10.25 29.69 7.72
N ILE A 52 -10.43 30.90 8.25
CA ILE A 52 -9.80 32.13 7.74
C ILE A 52 -8.89 32.78 8.79
N VAL A 53 -9.24 32.70 10.08
CA VAL A 53 -8.49 33.31 11.18
C VAL A 53 -8.25 32.28 12.29
N SER A 54 -7.15 32.41 13.02
CA SER A 54 -6.88 31.59 14.20
C SER A 54 -6.58 32.42 15.46
N THR A 55 -6.69 31.80 16.64
CA THR A 55 -6.28 32.41 17.92
C THR A 55 -4.77 32.66 18.06
N ARG A 56 -3.97 32.27 17.07
CA ARG A 56 -2.55 32.68 16.95
C ARG A 56 -2.41 34.15 16.50
N GLY A 57 -3.51 34.77 16.11
CA GLY A 57 -3.54 36.16 15.64
C GLY A 57 -3.10 36.33 14.20
N GLU A 58 -3.29 35.30 13.37
CA GLU A 58 -2.98 35.32 11.95
C GLU A 58 -4.26 35.14 11.12
N VAL A 59 -4.27 35.77 9.94
CA VAL A 59 -5.22 35.45 8.86
C VAL A 59 -4.59 34.34 8.03
N VAL A 60 -5.12 33.12 8.11
CA VAL A 60 -4.56 31.93 7.45
C VAL A 60 -4.92 31.85 5.96
N LYS A 61 -6.02 32.50 5.54
CA LYS A 61 -6.49 32.55 4.14
C LYS A 61 -6.77 34.00 3.71
N PRO A 62 -5.75 34.87 3.60
CA PRO A 62 -5.92 36.29 3.28
C PRO A 62 -6.51 36.54 1.88
N MET A 63 -6.23 35.69 0.89
CA MET A 63 -6.76 35.86 -0.47
C MET A 63 -8.25 35.53 -0.51
N LEU A 64 -8.69 34.49 0.18
CA LEU A 64 -10.11 34.19 0.40
C LEU A 64 -10.80 35.34 1.13
N ALA A 65 -10.19 35.89 2.19
CA ALA A 65 -10.75 37.05 2.89
C ALA A 65 -10.93 38.26 1.94
N ALA A 66 -9.99 38.49 1.03
CA ALA A 66 -10.09 39.53 0.01
C ALA A 66 -11.21 39.26 -1.01
N ARG A 67 -11.34 38.02 -1.51
CA ARG A 67 -12.42 37.62 -2.44
C ARG A 67 -13.81 37.77 -1.82
N LEU A 68 -13.94 37.54 -0.52
CA LEU A 68 -15.18 37.75 0.24
C LEU A 68 -15.42 39.23 0.61
N GLY A 69 -14.47 40.13 0.35
CA GLY A 69 -14.56 41.54 0.75
C GLY A 69 -14.45 41.75 2.27
N LEU A 70 -13.82 40.82 2.99
CA LEU A 70 -13.76 40.78 4.45
C LEU A 70 -12.38 41.06 5.03
N SER A 71 -11.36 41.40 4.22
CA SER A 71 -9.97 41.57 4.68
C SER A 71 -9.83 42.42 5.96
N ALA A 72 -10.43 43.62 5.99
CA ALA A 72 -10.33 44.50 7.16
C ALA A 72 -10.97 43.90 8.42
N LYS A 73 -12.08 43.16 8.27
CA LYS A 73 -12.73 42.45 9.38
C LYS A 73 -11.87 41.28 9.87
N MET A 74 -11.24 40.53 8.97
CA MET A 74 -10.40 39.38 9.31
C MET A 74 -9.11 39.80 9.99
N GLU A 75 -8.49 40.90 9.58
CA GLU A 75 -7.33 41.51 10.26
C GLU A 75 -7.66 41.96 11.68
N GLU A 76 -8.79 42.65 11.85
CA GLU A 76 -9.26 43.08 13.17
C GLU A 76 -9.58 41.89 14.08
N LEU A 77 -10.21 40.85 13.51
CA LEU A 77 -10.50 39.61 14.22
C LEU A 77 -9.21 38.92 14.66
N ALA A 78 -8.24 38.76 13.75
CA ALA A 78 -6.95 38.17 14.05
C ALA A 78 -6.24 38.93 15.18
N ARG A 79 -6.18 40.26 15.09
CA ARG A 79 -5.58 41.11 16.12
C ARG A 79 -6.23 40.91 17.50
N ARG A 80 -7.57 40.87 17.57
CA ARG A 80 -8.31 40.70 18.84
C ARG A 80 -8.18 39.28 19.40
N LEU A 81 -8.24 38.27 18.55
CA LEU A 81 -8.06 36.88 18.96
C LEU A 81 -6.63 36.61 19.40
N GLY A 82 -5.62 37.18 18.74
CA GLY A 82 -4.22 37.07 19.17
C GLY A 82 -3.93 37.75 20.51
N ALA A 83 -4.64 38.85 20.83
CA ALA A 83 -4.52 39.55 22.11
C ALA A 83 -5.02 38.74 23.31
N LEU A 84 -5.78 37.67 23.07
CA LEU A 84 -6.16 36.70 24.09
C LEU A 84 -4.93 35.97 24.65
N GLY A 85 -3.83 35.88 23.91
CA GLY A 85 -2.59 35.29 24.40
C GLY A 85 -2.65 33.76 24.55
N VAL A 86 -3.55 33.10 23.82
CA VAL A 86 -3.63 31.64 23.74
C VAL A 86 -2.38 31.13 23.02
N ARG A 87 -1.38 30.70 23.81
CA ARG A 87 -0.11 30.14 23.32
C ARG A 87 0.02 28.69 23.78
N PRO A 88 -0.50 27.71 23.03
CA PRO A 88 -0.10 26.33 23.26
C PRO A 88 1.37 26.15 22.86
N GLU A 89 1.93 25.01 23.25
CA GLU A 89 3.29 24.64 22.85
C GLU A 89 3.43 24.75 21.32
N ASP A 90 4.53 25.34 20.89
CA ASP A 90 4.85 25.46 19.48
C ASP A 90 5.29 24.08 18.98
N THR A 91 4.32 23.26 18.60
CA THR A 91 4.51 21.84 18.26
C THR A 91 5.11 21.64 16.87
N LEU A 92 5.13 22.68 16.01
CA LEU A 92 5.63 22.56 14.65
C LEU A 92 7.16 22.60 14.65
N ALA A 93 7.77 21.66 13.96
CA ALA A 93 9.22 21.62 13.83
C ALA A 93 9.72 22.83 13.01
N PRO A 94 10.98 23.30 13.20
CA PRO A 94 11.50 24.48 12.49
C PRO A 94 11.39 24.39 10.95
N TRP A 95 11.63 23.21 10.38
CA TRP A 95 11.54 22.96 8.95
C TRP A 95 10.09 22.97 8.43
N GLU A 96 9.12 22.55 9.24
CA GLU A 96 7.69 22.64 8.90
C GLU A 96 7.24 24.10 8.79
N LYS A 97 7.70 24.97 9.69
CA LYS A 97 7.46 26.43 9.58
C LYS A 97 8.04 27.01 8.30
N GLU A 98 9.21 26.52 7.90
CA GLU A 98 9.87 26.94 6.67
C GLU A 98 9.09 26.50 5.42
N VAL A 99 8.53 25.28 5.41
CA VAL A 99 7.61 24.82 4.35
C VAL A 99 6.41 25.76 4.22
N HIS A 100 5.73 26.07 5.33
CA HIS A 100 4.58 26.99 5.31
C HIS A 100 4.96 28.41 4.86
N ALA A 101 6.15 28.90 5.25
CA ALA A 101 6.63 30.22 4.85
C ALA A 101 6.91 30.28 3.34
N ILE A 102 7.61 29.27 2.79
CA ILE A 102 7.87 29.15 1.35
C ILE A 102 6.54 29.07 0.58
N ALA A 103 5.62 28.23 1.06
CA ALA A 103 4.32 28.03 0.44
C ALA A 103 3.53 29.35 0.32
N ARG A 104 3.44 30.09 1.43
CA ARG A 104 2.76 31.38 1.49
C ARG A 104 3.41 32.40 0.57
N GLU A 105 4.72 32.57 0.65
CA GLU A 105 5.45 33.57 -0.14
C GLU A 105 5.27 33.38 -1.64
N VAL A 106 5.37 32.14 -2.12
CA VAL A 106 5.30 31.85 -3.56
C VAL A 106 3.87 31.94 -4.10
N LEU A 107 2.86 31.48 -3.34
CA LEU A 107 1.46 31.48 -3.81
C LEU A 107 0.76 32.83 -3.59
N GLU A 108 1.14 33.60 -2.56
CA GLU A 108 0.64 34.96 -2.38
C GLU A 108 1.01 35.86 -3.57
N ALA A 109 2.20 35.67 -4.15
CA ALA A 109 2.62 36.37 -5.37
C ALA A 109 1.73 36.03 -6.59
N ALA A 110 1.02 34.90 -6.56
CA ALA A 110 0.03 34.51 -7.56
C ALA A 110 -1.41 34.90 -7.18
N GLY A 111 -1.62 35.51 -6.00
CA GLY A 111 -2.94 35.84 -5.49
C GLY A 111 -3.73 34.63 -4.97
N GLU A 112 -3.03 33.56 -4.59
CA GLU A 112 -3.62 32.33 -4.07
C GLU A 112 -3.24 32.07 -2.60
N ASP A 113 -4.16 31.45 -1.86
CA ASP A 113 -3.86 30.96 -0.51
C ASP A 113 -3.22 29.58 -0.59
N ALA A 114 -2.05 29.45 0.04
CA ALA A 114 -1.37 28.17 0.14
C ALA A 114 -2.16 27.17 1.00
N GLU A 115 -2.12 25.91 0.60
CA GLU A 115 -2.51 24.76 1.40
C GLU A 115 -1.32 23.80 1.48
N VAL A 116 -1.07 23.27 2.68
CA VAL A 116 0.07 22.41 2.97
C VAL A 116 -0.43 21.16 3.66
N ARG A 117 -0.16 19.99 3.07
CA ARG A 117 -0.61 18.68 3.57
C ARG A 117 0.55 17.72 3.64
N LEU A 118 0.63 16.90 4.69
CA LEU A 118 1.58 15.80 4.75
C LEU A 118 1.09 14.66 3.84
N ASP A 119 2.03 13.90 3.30
CA ASP A 119 1.76 12.62 2.66
C ASP A 119 2.12 11.43 3.56
N GLU A 120 1.69 10.23 3.17
CA GLU A 120 1.95 8.97 3.87
C GLU A 120 3.45 8.70 4.04
N ALA A 121 4.26 9.10 3.06
CA ALA A 121 5.72 9.02 3.13
C ALA A 121 6.37 10.11 4.00
N GLY A 122 5.60 10.97 4.66
CA GLY A 122 6.09 12.03 5.55
C GLY A 122 6.69 13.24 4.83
N HIS A 123 6.52 13.36 3.52
CA HIS A 123 6.88 14.55 2.77
C HIS A 123 5.71 15.55 2.76
N TRP A 124 6.04 16.84 2.71
CA TRP A 124 5.02 17.89 2.61
C TRP A 124 4.67 18.16 1.16
N ARG A 125 3.38 18.28 0.91
CA ARG A 125 2.79 18.77 -0.34
C ARG A 125 2.35 20.20 -0.16
N VAL A 126 2.68 21.03 -1.13
CA VAL A 126 2.21 22.41 -1.22
C VAL A 126 1.33 22.55 -2.45
N GLY A 127 0.17 23.17 -2.27
CA GLY A 127 -0.84 23.35 -3.30
C GLY A 127 -1.84 24.43 -2.93
N LEU A 128 -3.02 24.35 -3.51
CA LEU A 128 -4.16 25.20 -3.17
C LEU A 128 -5.43 24.35 -3.01
N GLU A 129 -6.43 24.93 -2.35
CA GLU A 129 -7.79 24.36 -2.31
C GLU A 129 -8.68 25.07 -3.32
N VAL A 130 -9.29 24.29 -4.19
CA VAL A 130 -10.25 24.76 -5.19
C VAL A 130 -11.63 24.28 -4.80
N PHE A 131 -12.60 25.19 -4.74
CA PHE A 131 -13.99 24.82 -4.52
C PHE A 131 -14.61 24.29 -5.81
N ASP A 132 -15.18 23.09 -5.75
CA ASP A 132 -15.97 22.49 -6.81
C ASP A 132 -17.46 22.76 -6.57
N GLU A 133 -18.06 23.62 -7.38
CA GLU A 133 -19.47 24.00 -7.25
C GLU A 133 -20.43 22.86 -7.59
N GLU A 134 -20.10 22.02 -8.59
CA GLU A 134 -20.98 20.95 -9.06
C GLU A 134 -21.13 19.85 -8.01
N ARG A 135 -20.04 19.56 -7.28
CA ARG A 135 -19.98 18.51 -6.27
C ARG A 135 -20.13 19.01 -4.85
N PHE A 136 -20.03 20.31 -4.67
CA PHE A 136 -20.02 20.95 -3.37
C PHE A 136 -18.92 20.37 -2.46
N GLU A 137 -17.67 20.44 -2.90
CA GLU A 137 -16.50 19.97 -2.15
C GLU A 137 -15.26 20.87 -2.33
N LEU A 138 -14.34 20.84 -1.36
CA LEU A 138 -13.03 21.50 -1.46
C LEU A 138 -11.99 20.47 -1.90
N ARG A 139 -11.33 20.73 -3.02
CA ARG A 139 -10.36 19.80 -3.60
C ARG A 139 -8.95 20.37 -3.53
N PHE A 140 -8.00 19.56 -3.06
CA PHE A 140 -6.61 19.97 -2.94
C PHE A 140 -5.86 19.74 -4.25
N ARG A 141 -5.15 20.77 -4.72
CA ARG A 141 -4.40 20.74 -5.98
C ARG A 141 -2.93 20.90 -5.67
N VAL A 142 -2.22 19.78 -5.61
CA VAL A 142 -0.78 19.75 -5.35
C VAL A 142 -0.01 20.41 -6.51
N LEU A 143 0.92 21.29 -6.15
CA LEU A 143 1.81 21.96 -7.09
C LEU A 143 3.26 21.52 -6.93
N ALA A 144 3.69 21.21 -5.70
CA ALA A 144 5.04 20.75 -5.44
C ALA A 144 5.15 19.96 -4.13
N THR A 145 6.24 19.21 -3.95
CA THR A 145 6.54 18.53 -2.68
C THR A 145 7.95 18.80 -2.16
N THR A 146 8.22 18.44 -0.91
CA THR A 146 9.57 18.49 -0.32
C THR A 146 10.55 17.48 -0.93
N ARG A 147 10.11 16.61 -1.86
CA ARG A 147 11.02 15.83 -2.72
C ARG A 147 11.70 16.70 -3.77
N GLY A 148 11.20 17.91 -4.00
CA GLY A 148 11.74 18.85 -4.97
C GLY A 148 11.18 18.69 -6.39
N ASP A 149 9.97 18.18 -6.50
CA ASP A 149 9.29 17.86 -7.74
C ASP A 149 7.91 18.56 -7.87
N VAL A 150 7.37 18.49 -9.09
CA VAL A 150 6.01 18.91 -9.45
C VAL A 150 5.25 17.63 -9.83
N PRO A 151 4.38 17.10 -8.95
CA PRO A 151 3.75 15.79 -9.18
C PRO A 151 2.83 15.73 -10.40
N LEU A 152 2.11 16.83 -10.63
CA LEU A 152 1.13 16.99 -11.71
C LEU A 152 1.46 18.23 -12.56
N PRO A 153 2.48 18.17 -13.43
CA PRO A 153 2.92 19.32 -14.21
C PRO A 153 1.85 19.83 -15.19
N LEU A 154 1.03 18.95 -15.79
CA LEU A 154 -0.04 19.37 -16.70
C LEU A 154 -1.20 20.03 -15.93
N LEU A 155 -1.49 19.58 -14.70
CA LEU A 155 -2.42 20.28 -13.81
C LEU A 155 -1.91 21.68 -13.46
N ALA A 156 -0.62 21.81 -13.10
CA ALA A 156 -0.02 23.12 -12.80
C ALA A 156 -0.10 24.08 -13.99
N GLU A 157 0.07 23.57 -15.22
CA GLU A 157 -0.13 24.34 -16.45
C GLU A 157 -1.60 24.77 -16.63
N LYS A 158 -2.54 23.85 -16.45
CA LYS A 158 -4.00 24.14 -16.52
C LYS A 158 -4.43 25.23 -15.54
N LEU A 159 -3.82 25.28 -14.36
CA LEU A 159 -4.07 26.29 -13.34
C LEU A 159 -3.32 27.61 -13.60
N GLY A 160 -2.43 27.67 -14.60
CA GLY A 160 -1.61 28.86 -14.88
C GLY A 160 -0.51 29.10 -13.84
N LEU A 161 -0.12 28.06 -13.09
CA LEU A 161 0.78 28.13 -11.93
C LEU A 161 2.10 27.37 -12.14
N SER A 162 2.48 27.05 -13.39
CA SER A 162 3.70 26.28 -13.68
C SER A 162 4.97 26.94 -13.12
N ALA A 163 5.07 28.27 -13.16
CA ALA A 163 6.23 28.99 -12.63
C ALA A 163 6.31 28.89 -11.10
N GLN A 164 5.18 29.03 -10.41
CA GLN A 164 5.07 28.88 -8.96
C GLN A 164 5.34 27.44 -8.54
N ALA A 165 4.79 26.45 -9.25
CA ALA A 165 5.06 25.04 -9.00
C ALA A 165 6.56 24.72 -9.11
N ALA A 166 7.24 25.20 -10.16
CA ALA A 166 8.67 25.00 -10.34
C ALA A 166 9.51 25.69 -9.22
N GLU A 167 9.13 26.89 -8.81
CA GLU A 167 9.83 27.61 -7.75
C GLU A 167 9.60 26.97 -6.37
N LEU A 168 8.37 26.54 -6.08
CA LEU A 168 8.05 25.74 -4.89
C LEU A 168 8.89 24.46 -4.88
N ALA A 169 8.88 23.67 -5.95
CA ALA A 169 9.66 22.44 -6.05
C ALA A 169 11.15 22.70 -5.76
N ARG A 170 11.74 23.71 -6.38
CA ARG A 170 13.15 24.09 -6.17
C ARG A 170 13.44 24.46 -4.71
N ARG A 171 12.61 25.30 -4.08
CA ARG A 171 12.83 25.77 -2.70
C ARG A 171 12.54 24.68 -1.67
N LEU A 172 11.45 23.93 -1.84
CA LEU A 172 11.07 22.84 -0.95
C LEU A 172 12.08 21.69 -1.00
N GLY A 173 12.57 21.32 -2.19
CA GLY A 173 13.62 20.31 -2.34
C GLY A 173 14.95 20.73 -1.71
N ALA A 174 15.27 22.03 -1.71
CA ALA A 174 16.47 22.56 -1.08
C ALA A 174 16.47 22.42 0.45
N LEU A 175 15.30 22.22 1.07
CA LEU A 175 15.20 21.92 2.51
C LEU A 175 15.80 20.55 2.85
N GLY A 176 15.90 19.64 1.88
CA GLY A 176 16.50 18.32 2.07
C GLY A 176 15.76 17.46 3.10
N VAL A 177 14.43 17.60 3.18
CA VAL A 177 13.59 16.82 4.10
C VAL A 177 13.73 15.33 3.77
N ARG A 178 14.11 14.55 4.79
CA ARG A 178 14.26 13.08 4.72
C ARG A 178 13.40 12.44 5.80
N PRO A 179 12.12 12.16 5.52
CA PRO A 179 11.22 11.58 6.51
C PRO A 179 11.74 10.25 7.07
N GLU A 180 12.47 9.48 6.27
CA GLU A 180 13.09 8.20 6.63
C GLU A 180 14.16 8.29 7.74
N ASP A 181 14.73 9.48 7.94
CA ASP A 181 15.72 9.78 8.97
C ASP A 181 15.07 10.16 10.31
N THR A 182 13.76 10.42 10.32
CA THR A 182 13.02 10.69 11.55
C THR A 182 13.01 9.43 12.41
N PRO A 183 13.42 9.48 13.69
CA PRO A 183 13.44 8.31 14.55
C PRO A 183 12.09 7.59 14.58
N LEU A 184 12.15 6.26 14.55
CA LEU A 184 11.00 5.40 14.78
C LEU A 184 10.75 5.27 16.28
N PRO A 185 9.49 4.99 16.71
CA PRO A 185 9.24 4.47 18.04
C PRO A 185 10.14 3.25 18.32
N GLU A 186 10.63 3.12 19.55
CA GLU A 186 11.57 2.05 19.92
C GLU A 186 10.99 0.65 19.67
N GLU A 187 9.70 0.47 19.94
CA GLU A 187 8.95 -0.77 19.70
C GLU A 187 8.92 -1.14 18.20
N GLU A 188 8.58 -0.18 17.33
CA GLU A 188 8.57 -0.35 15.86
C GLU A 188 9.97 -0.68 15.33
N ALA A 189 11.00 0.03 15.81
CA ALA A 189 12.38 -0.19 15.40
C ALA A 189 12.89 -1.59 15.80
N ALA A 190 12.46 -2.11 16.96
CA ALA A 190 12.86 -3.42 17.46
C ALA A 190 12.25 -4.58 16.68
N MET A 191 11.08 -4.40 16.05
CA MET A 191 10.40 -5.43 15.25
C MET A 191 10.98 -5.61 13.84
N ILE A 192 11.67 -4.60 13.29
CA ILE A 192 12.18 -4.61 11.91
C ILE A 192 13.02 -5.87 11.60
N PRO A 193 14.02 -6.26 12.41
CA PRO A 193 14.86 -7.42 12.09
C PRO A 193 14.07 -8.73 12.02
N GLU A 194 13.10 -8.91 12.93
CA GLU A 194 12.25 -10.11 12.96
C GLU A 194 11.28 -10.14 11.78
N ALA A 195 10.70 -9.00 11.43
CA ALA A 195 9.83 -8.87 10.25
C ALA A 195 10.60 -9.19 8.95
N VAL A 196 11.82 -8.68 8.80
CA VAL A 196 12.67 -9.02 7.64
C VAL A 196 12.99 -10.52 7.60
N GLU A 197 13.31 -11.12 8.74
CA GLU A 197 13.62 -12.55 8.82
C GLU A 197 12.40 -13.43 8.49
N ALA A 198 11.20 -13.03 8.92
CA ALA A 198 9.96 -13.72 8.55
C ALA A 198 9.73 -13.73 7.04
N LEU A 199 9.93 -12.59 6.37
CA LEU A 199 9.81 -12.50 4.91
C LEU A 199 10.92 -13.29 4.19
N ARG A 200 12.15 -13.30 4.72
CA ARG A 200 13.24 -14.14 4.20
C ARG A 200 12.92 -15.63 4.30
N LEU A 201 12.38 -16.06 5.44
CA LEU A 201 12.00 -17.44 5.63
C LEU A 201 10.92 -17.85 4.63
N GLY A 202 9.88 -17.04 4.43
CA GLY A 202 8.87 -17.33 3.43
C GLY A 202 9.39 -17.29 1.98
N LEU A 203 10.38 -16.44 1.69
CA LEU A 203 11.10 -16.46 0.41
C LEU A 203 11.88 -17.78 0.20
N ASP A 204 12.45 -18.35 1.27
CA ASP A 204 13.19 -19.62 1.26
C ASP A 204 12.26 -20.83 1.17
N ILE A 205 11.13 -20.79 1.86
CA ILE A 205 10.04 -21.76 1.72
C ILE A 205 9.57 -21.77 0.26
N GLY A 206 9.32 -20.59 -0.32
CA GLY A 206 9.16 -20.41 -1.75
C GLY A 206 7.96 -21.13 -2.36
N VAL A 207 6.89 -21.38 -1.59
CA VAL A 207 5.65 -21.96 -2.10
C VAL A 207 4.60 -20.89 -2.49
N HIS A 208 4.76 -19.65 -1.99
CA HIS A 208 3.91 -18.51 -2.30
C HIS A 208 4.57 -17.53 -3.28
N SER A 209 3.77 -16.94 -4.19
CA SER A 209 4.20 -15.80 -5.00
C SER A 209 4.60 -14.61 -4.11
N LEU A 210 5.45 -13.69 -4.59
CA LEU A 210 5.92 -12.56 -3.77
C LEU A 210 4.77 -11.72 -3.19
N PRO A 211 3.70 -11.40 -3.96
CA PRO A 211 2.54 -10.72 -3.39
C PRO A 211 1.86 -11.53 -2.29
N ARG A 212 1.61 -12.83 -2.54
CA ARG A 212 0.98 -13.72 -1.55
C ARG A 212 1.81 -13.87 -0.28
N LEU A 213 3.12 -13.93 -0.40
CA LEU A 213 4.03 -13.99 0.74
C LEU A 213 3.86 -12.80 1.69
N LEU A 214 3.66 -11.58 1.17
CA LEU A 214 3.45 -10.40 2.00
C LEU A 214 2.10 -10.44 2.75
N ASP A 215 1.10 -11.12 2.18
CA ASP A 215 -0.22 -11.33 2.81
C ASP A 215 -0.19 -12.49 3.82
N ASP A 216 0.49 -13.60 3.47
CA ASP A 216 0.45 -14.88 4.18
C ASP A 216 1.34 -14.90 5.43
N CYS A 217 2.31 -13.99 5.57
CA CYS A 217 3.10 -13.80 6.80
C CYS A 217 2.30 -13.20 7.99
N SER A 218 0.97 -13.38 7.99
CA SER A 218 -0.07 -12.84 8.89
C SER A 218 0.05 -13.16 10.39
N HIS A 219 1.10 -13.90 10.79
CA HIS A 219 1.37 -14.29 12.18
C HIS A 219 2.81 -13.97 12.61
N SER A 220 3.44 -13.01 11.95
CA SER A 220 4.81 -12.56 12.25
C SER A 220 4.83 -11.07 12.60
N SER A 221 5.95 -10.60 13.14
CA SER A 221 6.16 -9.18 13.49
C SER A 221 5.96 -8.25 12.29
N TRP A 222 6.04 -8.76 11.06
CA TRP A 222 5.67 -8.02 9.84
C TRP A 222 4.25 -7.44 9.91
N THR A 223 3.27 -8.22 10.38
CA THR A 223 1.87 -7.78 10.46
C THR A 223 1.54 -6.98 11.71
N GLU A 224 2.47 -6.87 12.65
CA GLU A 224 2.33 -6.08 13.87
C GLU A 224 2.86 -4.64 13.70
N LEU A 225 3.65 -4.38 12.65
CA LEU A 225 4.17 -3.04 12.35
C LEU A 225 3.02 -2.07 12.01
N GLY A 226 2.86 -1.04 12.83
CA GLY A 226 1.87 0.03 12.62
C GLY A 226 2.47 1.27 11.97
N ASP A 227 3.79 1.48 12.10
CA ASP A 227 4.48 2.62 11.51
C ASP A 227 4.88 2.34 10.05
N GLU A 228 4.29 3.10 9.15
CA GLU A 228 4.50 2.98 7.71
C GLU A 228 5.97 3.20 7.28
N ARG A 229 6.75 3.96 8.07
CA ARG A 229 8.20 4.12 7.84
C ARG A 229 8.95 2.83 8.20
N ALA A 230 8.50 2.09 9.20
CA ALA A 230 9.08 0.80 9.56
C ALA A 230 8.74 -0.26 8.49
N LEU A 231 7.48 -0.32 8.04
CA LEU A 231 7.05 -1.16 6.91
C LEU A 231 7.91 -0.92 5.67
N ARG A 232 8.13 0.35 5.28
CA ARG A 232 9.01 0.71 4.15
C ARG A 232 10.46 0.25 4.33
N LYS A 233 11.00 0.30 5.54
CA LYS A 233 12.36 -0.20 5.82
C LYS A 233 12.45 -1.72 5.63
N VAL A 234 11.48 -2.46 6.16
CA VAL A 234 11.40 -3.92 5.97
C VAL A 234 11.28 -4.27 4.49
N LEU A 235 10.34 -3.65 3.77
CA LEU A 235 10.12 -3.90 2.33
C LEU A 235 11.37 -3.58 1.49
N LYS A 236 12.12 -2.53 1.85
CA LYS A 236 13.37 -2.18 1.18
C LYS A 236 14.45 -3.24 1.38
N GLU A 237 14.62 -3.74 2.61
CA GLU A 237 15.56 -4.84 2.89
C GLU A 237 15.13 -6.12 2.18
N PHE A 238 13.85 -6.48 2.28
CA PHE A 238 13.28 -7.63 1.61
C PHE A 238 13.47 -7.57 0.08
N SER A 239 13.27 -6.39 -0.52
CA SER A 239 13.50 -6.19 -1.97
C SER A 239 14.95 -6.39 -2.39
N GLN A 240 15.91 -6.21 -1.48
CA GLN A 240 17.32 -6.54 -1.73
C GLN A 240 17.55 -8.05 -1.63
N ASP A 241 16.91 -8.72 -0.67
CA ASP A 241 17.00 -10.17 -0.51
C ASP A 241 16.40 -10.92 -1.70
N VAL A 242 15.26 -10.46 -2.22
CA VAL A 242 14.65 -11.00 -3.45
C VAL A 242 15.63 -10.89 -4.63
N ARG A 243 16.26 -9.73 -4.84
CA ARG A 243 17.22 -9.56 -5.93
C ARG A 243 18.45 -10.44 -5.75
N LYS A 244 18.96 -10.56 -4.52
CA LYS A 244 20.06 -11.47 -4.21
C LYS A 244 19.69 -12.92 -4.53
N ARG A 245 18.49 -13.38 -4.14
CA ARG A 245 17.96 -14.70 -4.47
C ARG A 245 17.91 -14.92 -5.99
N LEU A 246 17.43 -13.94 -6.76
CA LEU A 246 17.41 -14.06 -8.22
C LEU A 246 18.80 -14.17 -8.85
N GLU A 247 19.82 -13.51 -8.29
CA GLU A 247 21.20 -13.70 -8.74
C GLU A 247 21.75 -15.10 -8.38
N GLU A 248 21.43 -15.61 -7.18
CA GLU A 248 21.79 -16.98 -6.76
C GLU A 248 21.14 -18.04 -7.66
N GLU A 249 19.88 -17.82 -8.05
CA GLU A 249 19.10 -18.72 -8.90
C GLU A 249 19.74 -18.99 -10.26
N LYS A 250 20.54 -18.05 -10.79
CA LYS A 250 21.25 -18.20 -12.07
C LYS A 250 22.31 -19.31 -12.04
N ALA A 251 22.85 -19.61 -10.86
CA ALA A 251 23.84 -20.67 -10.67
C ALA A 251 23.22 -22.03 -10.35
N TRP A 252 21.89 -22.09 -10.15
CA TRP A 252 21.22 -23.33 -9.82
C TRP A 252 21.09 -24.26 -11.04
N PRO A 253 21.07 -25.59 -10.84
CA PRO A 253 20.74 -26.53 -11.90
C PRO A 253 19.41 -26.19 -12.58
N GLU A 254 19.27 -26.55 -13.86
CA GLU A 254 18.04 -26.29 -14.63
C GLU A 254 16.81 -26.95 -14.00
N VAL A 255 16.97 -28.18 -13.49
CA VAL A 255 15.95 -28.94 -12.77
C VAL A 255 16.41 -29.17 -11.34
N LEU A 256 15.65 -28.66 -10.39
CA LEU A 256 15.83 -28.84 -8.96
C LEU A 256 15.12 -30.10 -8.46
N GLU A 257 15.50 -30.57 -7.28
CA GLU A 257 14.77 -31.62 -6.57
C GLU A 257 13.33 -31.21 -6.29
N ALA A 258 13.10 -29.96 -5.91
CA ALA A 258 11.74 -29.43 -5.71
C ALA A 258 10.90 -29.44 -7.00
N ASP A 259 11.52 -29.25 -8.18
CA ASP A 259 10.81 -29.34 -9.47
C ASP A 259 10.38 -30.78 -9.77
N ARG A 260 11.21 -31.77 -9.44
CA ARG A 260 10.84 -33.20 -9.55
C ARG A 260 9.76 -33.59 -8.55
N LEU A 261 9.82 -33.01 -7.35
CA LEU A 261 8.79 -33.22 -6.33
C LEU A 261 7.46 -32.63 -6.79
N GLU A 262 7.44 -31.39 -7.28
CA GLU A 262 6.26 -30.76 -7.87
C GLU A 262 5.67 -31.59 -9.02
N ALA A 263 6.50 -32.19 -9.88
CA ALA A 263 6.04 -33.11 -10.92
C ALA A 263 5.41 -34.40 -10.33
N ALA A 264 5.92 -34.91 -9.22
CA ALA A 264 5.31 -36.05 -8.50
C ALA A 264 3.96 -35.67 -7.88
N PHE A 265 3.86 -34.48 -7.26
CA PHE A 265 2.60 -33.94 -6.74
C PHE A 265 1.57 -33.75 -7.86
N LYS A 266 2.01 -33.27 -9.04
CA LYS A 266 1.14 -33.19 -10.21
C LYS A 266 0.65 -34.55 -10.69
N ASP A 267 1.50 -35.57 -10.73
CA ASP A 267 1.09 -36.94 -11.11
C ASP A 267 0.06 -37.52 -10.11
N LEU A 268 0.19 -37.19 -8.82
CA LEU A 268 -0.78 -37.57 -7.79
C LEU A 268 -2.14 -36.90 -8.06
N LEU A 269 -2.16 -35.60 -8.33
CA LEU A 269 -3.38 -34.88 -8.69
C LEU A 269 -4.05 -35.46 -9.94
N ASP A 270 -3.28 -35.75 -10.99
CA ASP A 270 -3.78 -36.36 -12.22
C ASP A 270 -4.34 -37.79 -11.98
N SER A 271 -3.97 -38.44 -10.86
CA SER A 271 -4.49 -39.75 -10.43
C SER A 271 -5.67 -39.67 -9.45
N GLY A 272 -6.10 -38.47 -9.05
CA GLY A 272 -7.21 -38.26 -8.11
C GLY A 272 -6.79 -38.12 -6.64
N ILE A 273 -5.51 -37.84 -6.36
CA ILE A 273 -5.01 -37.49 -5.02
C ILE A 273 -4.70 -36.00 -5.00
N VAL A 274 -5.44 -35.20 -4.23
CA VAL A 274 -5.08 -33.77 -4.05
C VAL A 274 -3.74 -33.68 -3.34
N ALA A 275 -2.87 -32.82 -3.84
CA ALA A 275 -1.48 -32.87 -3.47
C ALA A 275 -0.93 -31.44 -3.30
N GLN A 276 -0.63 -31.04 -2.06
CA GLN A 276 -0.26 -29.66 -1.73
C GLN A 276 1.17 -29.56 -1.18
N MET A 277 1.95 -28.61 -1.71
CA MET A 277 3.30 -28.30 -1.24
C MET A 277 3.26 -27.12 -0.27
N GLY A 278 3.69 -27.32 0.99
CA GLY A 278 3.66 -26.27 2.01
C GLY A 278 2.25 -25.97 2.52
N GLY A 279 1.38 -26.98 2.62
CA GLY A 279 0.03 -26.81 3.15
C GLY A 279 0.07 -26.46 4.63
N GLY A 280 -0.17 -25.19 4.95
CA GLY A 280 -0.16 -24.64 6.30
C GLY A 280 1.17 -24.82 7.07
N ASN A 281 1.19 -24.33 8.31
CA ASN A 281 2.42 -24.32 9.13
C ASN A 281 2.55 -25.58 10.01
N THR A 282 1.46 -26.32 10.22
CA THR A 282 1.37 -27.49 11.10
C THR A 282 0.64 -28.62 10.40
N LEU A 283 0.74 -29.85 10.94
CA LEU A 283 -0.01 -30.98 10.41
C LEU A 283 -1.52 -30.74 10.37
N SER A 284 -2.10 -30.12 11.41
CA SER A 284 -3.54 -29.82 11.46
C SER A 284 -3.95 -28.76 10.45
N SER A 285 -3.17 -27.68 10.31
CA SER A 285 -3.50 -26.64 9.32
C SER A 285 -3.28 -27.11 7.88
N GLY A 286 -2.32 -28.01 7.64
CA GLY A 286 -2.14 -28.66 6.34
C GLY A 286 -3.31 -29.57 5.95
N TRP A 287 -3.89 -30.30 6.91
CA TRP A 287 -5.12 -31.05 6.66
C TRP A 287 -6.31 -30.15 6.32
N SER A 288 -6.43 -28.99 6.97
CA SER A 288 -7.46 -28.01 6.61
C SER A 288 -7.25 -27.47 5.19
N ALA A 289 -6.02 -27.06 4.86
CA ALA A 289 -5.68 -26.47 3.56
C ALA A 289 -5.90 -27.46 2.40
N VAL A 290 -5.48 -28.72 2.56
CA VAL A 290 -5.64 -29.73 1.51
C VAL A 290 -7.11 -30.13 1.30
N ARG A 291 -7.94 -30.04 2.34
CA ARG A 291 -9.40 -30.29 2.25
C ARG A 291 -10.13 -29.15 1.55
N GLU A 292 -9.77 -27.91 1.85
CA GLU A 292 -10.31 -26.74 1.14
C GLU A 292 -9.98 -26.82 -0.36
N GLU A 293 -8.72 -27.13 -0.70
CA GLU A 293 -8.32 -27.34 -2.10
C GLU A 293 -9.06 -28.52 -2.75
N ALA A 294 -9.32 -29.60 -1.99
CA ALA A 294 -10.10 -30.72 -2.49
C ALA A 294 -11.55 -30.33 -2.83
N ASP A 295 -12.18 -29.52 -1.98
CA ASP A 295 -13.55 -29.06 -2.20
C ASP A 295 -13.65 -28.16 -3.43
N GLU A 296 -12.72 -27.22 -3.62
CA GLU A 296 -12.64 -26.39 -4.83
C GLU A 296 -12.46 -27.22 -6.12
N LEU A 297 -11.61 -28.25 -6.07
CA LEU A 297 -11.38 -29.14 -7.21
C LEU A 297 -12.59 -30.04 -7.49
N ARG A 298 -13.31 -30.49 -6.45
CA ARG A 298 -14.58 -31.23 -6.59
C ARG A 298 -15.68 -30.38 -7.21
N GLU A 299 -15.78 -29.10 -6.83
CA GLU A 299 -16.70 -28.15 -7.46
C GLU A 299 -16.39 -27.97 -8.97
N ARG A 300 -15.11 -28.09 -9.34
CA ARG A 300 -14.65 -28.09 -10.74
C ARG A 300 -14.82 -29.45 -11.45
N GLY A 301 -15.39 -30.44 -10.77
CA GLY A 301 -15.74 -31.76 -11.34
C GLY A 301 -14.63 -32.81 -11.29
N LEU A 302 -13.58 -32.61 -10.49
CA LEU A 302 -12.56 -33.64 -10.28
C LEU A 302 -13.03 -34.68 -9.26
N GLU A 303 -12.81 -35.95 -9.57
CA GLU A 303 -13.01 -37.05 -8.62
C GLU A 303 -11.73 -37.25 -7.79
N LEU A 304 -11.81 -36.90 -6.50
CA LEU A 304 -10.69 -37.00 -5.57
C LEU A 304 -10.95 -38.08 -4.51
N TRP A 305 -9.97 -38.95 -4.30
CA TRP A 305 -10.07 -40.11 -3.40
C TRP A 305 -9.00 -40.13 -2.30
N GLY A 306 -8.00 -39.26 -2.35
CA GLY A 306 -6.96 -39.16 -1.33
C GLY A 306 -6.31 -37.78 -1.28
N ALA A 307 -5.47 -37.58 -0.27
CA ALA A 307 -4.70 -36.36 -0.07
C ALA A 307 -3.24 -36.69 0.26
N ALA A 308 -2.32 -35.82 -0.16
CA ALA A 308 -0.91 -35.84 0.22
C ALA A 308 -0.38 -34.41 0.39
N PHE A 309 0.38 -34.14 1.44
CA PHE A 309 0.99 -32.82 1.64
C PHE A 309 2.21 -32.86 2.54
N PHE A 310 2.98 -31.79 2.54
CA PHE A 310 3.93 -31.45 3.60
C PHE A 310 3.70 -30.00 4.01
N HIS A 311 3.92 -29.68 5.29
CA HIS A 311 3.68 -28.34 5.85
C HIS A 311 4.99 -27.55 5.93
N GLU A 312 4.92 -26.25 6.24
CA GLU A 312 6.10 -25.36 6.27
C GLU A 312 7.22 -25.87 7.19
N GLN A 313 6.90 -26.40 8.38
CA GLN A 313 7.94 -26.96 9.27
C GLN A 313 8.70 -28.15 8.67
N ASP A 314 8.11 -28.92 7.75
CA ASP A 314 8.85 -29.96 7.03
C ASP A 314 9.83 -29.34 6.02
N ILE A 315 9.43 -28.23 5.39
CA ILE A 315 10.30 -27.45 4.49
C ILE A 315 11.44 -26.81 5.28
N GLU A 316 11.16 -26.20 6.43
CA GLU A 316 12.17 -25.67 7.35
C GLU A 316 13.18 -26.75 7.77
N SER A 317 12.70 -27.97 8.07
CA SER A 317 13.58 -29.10 8.33
C SER A 317 14.50 -29.37 7.15
N ALA A 318 13.98 -29.37 5.92
CA ALA A 318 14.77 -29.59 4.71
C ALA A 318 15.77 -28.43 4.43
N LEU A 319 15.38 -27.18 4.69
CA LEU A 319 16.26 -26.00 4.64
C LEU A 319 17.45 -26.15 5.62
N ALA A 320 17.21 -26.72 6.81
CA ALA A 320 18.24 -27.02 7.80
C ALA A 320 19.05 -28.32 7.52
N GLY A 321 18.85 -28.97 6.37
CA GLY A 321 19.53 -30.23 6.01
C GLY A 321 18.92 -31.50 6.65
N GLY A 322 17.75 -31.34 7.25
CA GLY A 322 16.88 -32.41 7.74
C GLY A 322 16.16 -33.16 6.62
N SER A 323 15.05 -33.83 6.95
CA SER A 323 14.29 -34.62 5.98
C SER A 323 12.89 -34.05 5.80
N LEU A 324 12.44 -34.02 4.54
CA LEU A 324 11.07 -33.69 4.20
C LEU A 324 10.18 -34.92 4.43
N HIS A 325 9.04 -34.72 5.08
CA HIS A 325 8.07 -35.78 5.33
C HIS A 325 6.73 -35.44 4.70
N ILE A 326 6.10 -36.40 4.04
CA ILE A 326 4.79 -36.25 3.41
C ILE A 326 3.74 -36.95 4.26
N ALA A 327 2.76 -36.18 4.73
CA ALA A 327 1.52 -36.69 5.28
C ALA A 327 0.59 -37.12 4.14
N PHE A 328 -0.22 -38.14 4.39
CA PHE A 328 -1.15 -38.68 3.41
C PHE A 328 -2.35 -39.31 4.12
N GLY A 329 -3.43 -39.52 3.38
CA GLY A 329 -4.61 -40.22 3.86
C GLY A 329 -5.82 -40.02 2.94
N GLU A 330 -6.95 -40.61 3.31
CA GLU A 330 -8.25 -40.36 2.72
C GLU A 330 -8.73 -38.93 3.04
N LEU A 331 -9.50 -38.35 2.13
CA LEU A 331 -10.05 -37.01 2.30
C LEU A 331 -11.15 -36.94 3.37
N ASP A 332 -11.87 -38.05 3.55
CA ASP A 332 -13.01 -38.17 4.46
C ASP A 332 -12.55 -38.64 5.85
N GLU A 333 -13.26 -38.23 6.91
CA GLU A 333 -12.75 -38.20 8.30
C GLU A 333 -12.48 -39.56 8.99
N GLU A 334 -12.86 -40.68 8.41
CA GLU A 334 -12.65 -42.01 9.03
C GLU A 334 -11.47 -42.74 8.40
N PRO A 335 -10.42 -43.09 9.20
CA PRO A 335 -9.31 -43.89 8.71
C PRO A 335 -9.80 -45.21 8.10
N SER A 336 -9.32 -45.53 6.90
CA SER A 336 -9.77 -46.71 6.16
C SER A 336 -8.60 -47.41 5.47
N ASP A 337 -8.85 -48.58 4.89
CA ASP A 337 -7.86 -49.30 4.07
C ASP A 337 -7.32 -48.43 2.91
N LYS A 338 -8.02 -47.34 2.55
CA LYS A 338 -7.59 -46.39 1.53
C LYS A 338 -6.42 -45.50 1.97
N ASP A 339 -6.17 -45.30 3.26
CA ASP A 339 -5.01 -44.52 3.72
C ASP A 339 -3.70 -45.16 3.26
N VAL A 340 -3.58 -46.47 3.45
CA VAL A 340 -2.42 -47.25 3.00
C VAL A 340 -2.31 -47.24 1.48
N GLN A 341 -3.45 -47.28 0.77
CA GLN A 341 -3.48 -47.18 -0.69
C GLN A 341 -2.97 -45.81 -1.17
N THR A 342 -3.37 -44.71 -0.52
CA THR A 342 -2.85 -43.36 -0.80
C THR A 342 -1.35 -43.31 -0.55
N GLY A 343 -0.86 -43.84 0.58
CA GLY A 343 0.56 -43.90 0.90
C GLY A 343 1.38 -44.68 -0.14
N GLN A 344 0.85 -45.80 -0.65
CA GLN A 344 1.46 -46.56 -1.74
C GLN A 344 1.56 -45.76 -3.04
N ALA A 345 0.49 -45.04 -3.40
CA ALA A 345 0.47 -44.18 -4.59
C ALA A 345 1.48 -43.03 -4.47
N VAL A 346 1.60 -42.41 -3.30
CA VAL A 346 2.63 -41.39 -3.02
C VAL A 346 4.04 -41.97 -3.19
N VAL A 347 4.32 -43.14 -2.62
CA VAL A 347 5.62 -43.81 -2.78
C VAL A 347 5.93 -44.13 -4.24
N GLU A 348 4.95 -44.61 -5.00
CA GLU A 348 5.12 -44.92 -6.42
C GLU A 348 5.41 -43.65 -7.24
N ALA A 349 4.66 -42.56 -7.01
CA ALA A 349 4.88 -41.28 -7.67
C ALA A 349 6.29 -40.73 -7.37
N LEU A 350 6.71 -40.74 -6.10
CA LEU A 350 8.06 -40.31 -5.72
C LEU A 350 9.16 -41.13 -6.42
N ARG A 351 9.01 -42.45 -6.48
CA ARG A 351 9.96 -43.34 -7.19
C ARG A 351 10.03 -43.06 -8.69
N LYS A 352 8.89 -42.79 -9.32
CA LYS A 352 8.81 -42.41 -10.74
C LYS A 352 9.63 -41.14 -11.04
N HIS A 353 9.70 -40.22 -10.08
CA HIS A 353 10.47 -38.96 -10.18
C HIS A 353 11.88 -39.02 -9.56
N GLY A 354 12.38 -40.23 -9.31
CA GLY A 354 13.78 -40.47 -8.94
C GLY A 354 14.09 -40.30 -7.45
N PHE A 355 13.10 -40.38 -6.57
CA PHE A 355 13.28 -40.45 -5.12
C PHE A 355 13.24 -41.90 -4.62
N GLU A 356 13.82 -42.14 -3.45
CA GLU A 356 13.85 -43.43 -2.76
C GLU A 356 13.13 -43.33 -1.40
N PRO A 357 11.80 -43.06 -1.38
CA PRO A 357 11.09 -42.77 -0.14
C PRO A 357 11.17 -43.92 0.88
N ASP A 358 11.35 -43.55 2.15
CA ASP A 358 11.32 -44.48 3.29
C ASP A 358 9.95 -44.40 3.99
N TRP A 359 9.28 -45.54 4.08
CA TRP A 359 7.96 -45.69 4.68
C TRP A 359 7.74 -47.15 5.09
N ASN A 360 7.20 -47.37 6.29
CA ASN A 360 7.02 -48.71 6.86
C ASN A 360 5.70 -49.39 6.42
N GLY A 361 4.89 -48.73 5.59
CA GLY A 361 3.59 -49.23 5.12
C GLY A 361 2.41 -48.94 6.06
N SER A 362 2.62 -48.21 7.16
CA SER A 362 1.55 -47.82 8.11
C SER A 362 1.00 -46.44 7.80
N ALA A 363 -0.33 -46.31 7.82
CA ALA A 363 -1.05 -45.03 7.76
C ALA A 363 -0.70 -44.10 8.94
N ASP A 364 -0.23 -44.65 10.07
CA ASP A 364 0.16 -43.87 11.26
C ASP A 364 1.53 -43.18 11.12
N THR A 365 2.24 -43.38 10.00
CA THR A 365 3.58 -42.82 9.78
C THR A 365 3.66 -42.05 8.47
N ARG A 366 4.35 -40.91 8.49
CA ARG A 366 4.60 -40.09 7.31
C ARG A 366 5.69 -40.70 6.42
N ILE A 367 5.63 -40.41 5.12
CA ILE A 367 6.61 -40.87 4.14
C ILE A 367 7.81 -39.92 4.16
N GLN A 368 9.01 -40.44 4.42
CA GLN A 368 10.24 -39.64 4.37
C GLN A 368 10.77 -39.61 2.93
N VAL A 369 11.03 -38.42 2.40
CA VAL A 369 11.60 -38.24 1.06
C VAL A 369 13.13 -38.39 1.12
N LEU A 370 13.68 -39.31 0.34
CA LEU A 370 15.12 -39.54 0.23
C LEU A 370 15.60 -39.55 -1.24
N PRO A 371 16.90 -39.27 -1.50
CA PRO A 371 17.87 -38.76 -0.54
C PRO A 371 17.48 -37.36 -0.03
N ARG A 372 18.02 -36.96 1.13
CA ARG A 372 17.88 -35.57 1.58
C ARG A 372 18.48 -34.65 0.53
N PHE A 373 17.81 -33.52 0.30
CA PHE A 373 18.25 -32.52 -0.66
C PHE A 373 18.12 -31.13 -0.05
N THR A 374 18.85 -30.17 -0.60
CA THR A 374 18.66 -28.77 -0.21
C THR A 374 17.38 -28.25 -0.84
N TRP A 375 16.40 -27.91 -0.02
CA TRP A 375 15.19 -27.26 -0.50
C TRP A 375 15.51 -25.91 -1.15
N ARG A 376 15.08 -25.73 -2.40
CA ARG A 376 15.17 -24.49 -3.17
C ARG A 376 14.04 -24.45 -4.18
N ARG A 377 13.41 -23.30 -4.37
CA ARG A 377 12.42 -23.07 -5.43
C ARG A 377 12.76 -21.82 -6.20
N ARG A 378 12.65 -21.91 -7.54
CA ARG A 378 12.94 -20.80 -8.45
C ARG A 378 11.77 -19.84 -8.50
N ARG A 379 11.99 -18.53 -8.31
CA ARG A 379 10.92 -17.53 -8.34
C ARG A 379 10.07 -17.59 -9.61
N SER A 380 10.68 -17.80 -10.77
CA SER A 380 9.96 -17.92 -12.04
C SER A 380 8.95 -19.09 -12.12
N ARG A 381 9.01 -20.07 -11.21
CA ARG A 381 8.04 -21.17 -11.10
C ARG A 381 6.88 -20.85 -10.16
N VAL A 382 7.10 -19.93 -9.23
CA VAL A 382 6.20 -19.62 -8.10
C VAL A 382 5.45 -18.31 -8.36
N ASP A 383 6.12 -17.33 -8.96
CA ASP A 383 5.57 -16.02 -9.33
C ASP A 383 4.80 -16.10 -10.65
N THR A 384 3.69 -16.82 -10.63
CA THR A 384 2.81 -17.09 -11.78
C THR A 384 1.54 -16.23 -11.79
N LEU A 385 1.45 -15.26 -10.87
CA LEU A 385 0.29 -14.38 -10.71
C LEU A 385 0.06 -13.53 -11.98
N GLU A 386 -1.15 -13.60 -12.54
CA GLU A 386 -1.56 -12.77 -13.68
C GLU A 386 -2.25 -11.47 -13.27
N HIS A 387 -2.82 -11.43 -12.05
CA HIS A 387 -3.61 -10.31 -11.55
C HIS A 387 -3.12 -9.86 -10.18
N LEU A 388 -2.66 -8.61 -10.09
CA LEU A 388 -2.16 -8.04 -8.84
C LEU A 388 -3.05 -6.88 -8.39
N SER A 389 -3.53 -6.97 -7.15
CA SER A 389 -4.10 -5.83 -6.42
C SER A 389 -3.02 -5.27 -5.51
N ILE A 390 -2.55 -4.05 -5.77
CA ILE A 390 -1.47 -3.44 -4.99
C ILE A 390 -2.06 -2.69 -3.79
N GLY A 391 -1.75 -3.19 -2.59
CA GLY A 391 -1.86 -2.46 -1.32
C GLY A 391 -0.48 -2.09 -0.78
N THR A 392 0.27 -3.09 -0.32
CA THR A 392 1.59 -2.95 0.34
C THR A 392 2.76 -3.47 -0.51
N PHE A 393 2.51 -3.89 -1.75
CA PHE A 393 3.53 -4.52 -2.60
C PHE A 393 4.56 -3.50 -3.11
N PRO A 394 5.88 -3.75 -2.95
CA PRO A 394 6.91 -2.81 -3.41
C PRO A 394 6.86 -2.60 -4.92
N ALA A 395 6.75 -1.33 -5.32
CA ALA A 395 6.70 -0.91 -6.72
C ALA A 395 7.86 -1.47 -7.55
N ASP A 396 9.06 -1.53 -6.98
CA ASP A 396 10.27 -1.98 -7.64
C ASP A 396 10.38 -3.51 -7.77
N LEU A 397 9.48 -4.29 -7.17
CA LEU A 397 9.40 -5.74 -7.37
C LEU A 397 8.39 -6.13 -8.45
N VAL A 398 7.59 -5.18 -8.96
CA VAL A 398 6.63 -5.44 -10.05
C VAL A 398 7.34 -5.94 -11.32
N GLU A 399 8.58 -5.50 -11.55
CA GLU A 399 9.41 -5.94 -12.68
C GLU A 399 9.75 -7.43 -12.65
N LEU A 400 9.62 -8.07 -11.49
CA LEU A 400 10.00 -9.46 -11.24
C LEU A 400 8.83 -10.43 -11.42
N LEU A 401 7.65 -9.96 -11.82
CA LEU A 401 6.44 -10.76 -12.02
C LEU A 401 6.17 -10.95 -13.53
N PRO A 402 6.80 -11.93 -14.20
CA PRO A 402 6.82 -12.01 -15.66
C PRO A 402 5.49 -12.41 -16.30
N GLN A 403 4.56 -12.95 -15.52
CA GLN A 403 3.23 -13.37 -15.99
C GLN A 403 2.15 -12.33 -15.70
N LEU A 404 2.49 -11.23 -15.03
CA LEU A 404 1.53 -10.22 -14.60
C LEU A 404 0.90 -9.52 -15.81
N ARG A 405 -0.42 -9.56 -15.91
CA ARG A 405 -1.22 -8.95 -16.99
C ARG A 405 -1.96 -7.72 -16.53
N THR A 406 -2.53 -7.76 -15.33
CA THR A 406 -3.35 -6.68 -14.82
C THR A 406 -2.87 -6.21 -13.46
N ILE A 407 -2.81 -4.89 -13.29
CA ILE A 407 -2.61 -4.27 -11.98
C ILE A 407 -3.86 -3.48 -11.63
N TRP A 408 -4.35 -3.65 -10.42
CA TRP A 408 -5.34 -2.78 -9.79
C TRP A 408 -4.71 -2.10 -8.58
N MET A 409 -4.92 -0.80 -8.43
CA MET A 409 -4.48 -0.05 -7.26
C MET A 409 -5.42 1.10 -6.95
N ARG A 410 -5.48 1.50 -5.68
CA ARG A 410 -6.13 2.74 -5.27
C ARG A 410 -5.18 3.91 -5.54
N ALA A 411 -5.74 5.06 -5.89
CA ALA A 411 -5.04 6.26 -6.33
C ALA A 411 -5.09 7.39 -5.29
N ALA A 412 -5.23 7.06 -4.00
CA ALA A 412 -5.14 8.07 -2.93
C ALA A 412 -3.82 8.86 -3.08
N GLU A 413 -3.89 10.17 -2.88
CA GLU A 413 -3.24 11.20 -3.70
C GLU A 413 -1.69 11.23 -3.83
N LEU A 414 -0.90 10.19 -3.51
CA LEU A 414 0.53 10.09 -3.86
C LEU A 414 1.06 8.71 -4.34
N TYR A 415 0.21 7.78 -4.77
CA TYR A 415 0.70 6.58 -5.48
C TYR A 415 1.32 6.87 -6.87
N LEU A 416 1.36 8.13 -7.32
CA LEU A 416 2.14 8.53 -8.51
C LEU A 416 3.63 8.16 -8.35
N TYR A 417 4.16 8.21 -7.13
CA TYR A 417 5.57 7.85 -6.89
C TYR A 417 5.81 6.36 -6.96
N ASP A 418 4.89 5.55 -6.41
CA ASP A 418 4.94 4.11 -6.56
C ASP A 418 4.79 3.74 -8.03
N LEU A 419 3.83 4.33 -8.74
CA LEU A 419 3.65 4.16 -10.18
C LEU A 419 4.88 4.60 -10.99
N ALA A 420 5.61 5.63 -10.54
CA ALA A 420 6.87 6.03 -11.13
C ALA A 420 8.04 5.10 -10.78
N GLY A 421 7.97 4.37 -9.67
CA GLY A 421 8.92 3.33 -9.30
C GLY A 421 8.67 2.01 -10.03
N MET A 422 7.45 1.77 -10.49
CA MET A 422 7.06 0.54 -11.18
C MET A 422 7.61 0.48 -12.61
N TRP A 423 7.93 -0.76 -13.01
CA TRP A 423 8.20 -1.12 -14.40
C TRP A 423 7.71 -2.55 -14.64
N SER A 424 7.11 -2.80 -15.81
CA SER A 424 6.79 -4.16 -16.25
C SER A 424 6.68 -4.21 -17.78
N ASP A 425 7.23 -5.26 -18.37
CA ASP A 425 7.12 -5.57 -19.80
C ASP A 425 6.00 -6.57 -20.13
N SER A 426 5.22 -6.99 -19.13
CA SER A 426 4.16 -7.98 -19.27
C SER A 426 2.75 -7.41 -19.05
N VAL A 427 2.63 -6.32 -18.27
CA VAL A 427 1.34 -5.70 -17.92
C VAL A 427 0.66 -5.10 -19.15
N GLU A 428 -0.59 -5.48 -19.35
CA GLU A 428 -1.45 -5.09 -20.47
C GLU A 428 -2.60 -4.17 -20.03
N GLN A 429 -3.02 -4.26 -18.76
CA GLN A 429 -4.04 -3.39 -18.17
C GLN A 429 -3.62 -2.85 -16.80
N LEU A 430 -3.89 -1.56 -16.58
CA LEU A 430 -3.74 -0.90 -15.29
C LEU A 430 -5.05 -0.24 -14.91
N THR A 431 -5.54 -0.51 -13.70
CA THR A 431 -6.72 0.12 -13.14
C THR A 431 -6.34 0.96 -11.92
N LEU A 432 -6.71 2.24 -11.96
CA LEU A 432 -6.52 3.20 -10.89
C LEU A 432 -7.88 3.62 -10.34
N GLU A 433 -8.10 3.40 -9.05
CA GLU A 433 -9.34 3.79 -8.36
C GLU A 433 -9.11 5.05 -7.51
N TYR A 434 -9.76 6.14 -7.89
CA TYR A 434 -9.72 7.43 -7.20
C TYR A 434 -10.86 7.57 -6.20
N ASP A 435 -10.72 8.51 -5.27
CA ASP A 435 -11.79 8.80 -4.31
C ASP A 435 -13.00 9.48 -4.97
N SER A 436 -12.77 10.21 -6.07
CA SER A 436 -13.82 10.86 -6.84
C SER A 436 -13.51 10.86 -8.35
N GLU A 437 -14.55 10.94 -9.19
CA GLU A 437 -14.40 11.12 -10.65
C GLU A 437 -13.55 12.35 -11.02
N GLY A 438 -13.59 13.41 -10.21
CA GLY A 438 -12.94 14.67 -10.51
C GLY A 438 -11.43 14.58 -10.33
N ASP A 439 -10.99 13.84 -9.31
CA ASP A 439 -9.55 13.56 -9.11
C ASP A 439 -9.02 12.60 -10.19
N ALA A 440 -9.85 11.63 -10.59
CA ALA A 440 -9.61 10.74 -11.70
C ALA A 440 -9.37 11.49 -13.02
N LEU A 441 -10.30 12.35 -13.43
CA LEU A 441 -10.23 13.11 -14.68
C LEU A 441 -9.08 14.11 -14.72
N GLU A 442 -8.72 14.69 -13.58
CA GLU A 442 -7.65 15.67 -13.51
C GLU A 442 -6.26 15.04 -13.58
N ALA A 443 -6.04 13.91 -12.90
CA ALA A 443 -4.78 13.19 -12.95
C ALA A 443 -4.58 12.45 -14.28
N LEU A 444 -5.65 12.21 -15.05
CA LEU A 444 -5.67 11.34 -16.23
C LEU A 444 -4.55 11.66 -17.22
N ALA A 445 -4.33 12.94 -17.55
CA ALA A 445 -3.33 13.34 -18.54
C ALA A 445 -1.89 13.07 -18.06
N ASP A 446 -1.57 13.47 -16.82
CA ASP A 446 -0.26 13.27 -16.21
C ASP A 446 0.04 11.78 -16.01
N VAL A 447 -0.93 11.03 -15.49
CA VAL A 447 -0.85 9.58 -15.29
C VAL A 447 -0.68 8.86 -16.63
N THR A 448 -1.47 9.19 -17.64
CA THR A 448 -1.35 8.60 -18.98
C THR A 448 0.06 8.80 -19.54
N ALA A 449 0.64 9.99 -19.35
CA ALA A 449 2.01 10.29 -19.78
C ALA A 449 3.07 9.51 -18.99
N LEU A 450 2.83 9.27 -17.69
CA LEU A 450 3.71 8.49 -16.81
C LEU A 450 3.69 7.00 -17.17
N VAL A 451 2.51 6.37 -17.22
CA VAL A 451 2.35 4.91 -17.36
C VAL A 451 2.84 4.41 -18.72
N LYS A 452 2.67 5.20 -19.79
CA LYS A 452 3.20 4.85 -21.13
C LYS A 452 4.71 4.60 -21.12
N LYS A 453 5.46 5.27 -20.24
CA LYS A 453 6.91 5.08 -20.13
C LYS A 453 7.30 3.89 -19.27
N ARG A 454 6.42 3.47 -18.36
CA ARG A 454 6.68 2.43 -17.35
C ARG A 454 6.20 1.04 -17.76
N PHE A 455 5.17 0.98 -18.60
CA PHE A 455 4.54 -0.25 -19.03
C PHE A 455 4.48 -0.32 -20.57
N PRO A 456 5.55 -0.78 -21.25
CA PRO A 456 5.62 -0.78 -22.71
C PRO A 456 4.57 -1.63 -23.43
N ARG A 457 3.92 -2.59 -22.73
CA ARG A 457 2.84 -3.43 -23.27
C ARG A 457 1.44 -3.00 -22.83
N LEU A 458 1.31 -1.90 -22.09
CA LEU A 458 0.02 -1.43 -21.59
C LEU A 458 -0.88 -1.01 -22.74
N GLN A 459 -2.02 -1.70 -22.87
CA GLN A 459 -3.04 -1.44 -23.89
C GLN A 459 -4.20 -0.63 -23.30
N THR A 460 -4.48 -0.85 -22.02
CA THR A 460 -5.68 -0.31 -21.36
C THR A 460 -5.30 0.33 -20.03
N LEU A 461 -5.59 1.63 -19.91
CA LEU A 461 -5.60 2.33 -18.63
C LEU A 461 -7.07 2.58 -18.25
N ILE A 462 -7.50 2.03 -17.12
CA ILE A 462 -8.83 2.27 -16.55
C ILE A 462 -8.66 3.21 -15.37
N VAL A 463 -9.39 4.31 -15.38
CA VAL A 463 -9.47 5.26 -14.28
C VAL A 463 -10.91 5.30 -13.81
N LYS A 464 -11.16 5.01 -12.53
CA LYS A 464 -12.52 4.93 -11.97
C LYS A 464 -12.60 5.56 -10.60
N ASP A 465 -13.82 5.81 -10.12
CA ASP A 465 -14.07 6.23 -8.73
C ASP A 465 -14.64 5.08 -7.88
N ARG A 466 -14.88 5.35 -6.59
CA ARG A 466 -15.49 4.36 -5.68
C ARG A 466 -16.99 4.11 -5.93
N ASN A 467 -17.63 4.89 -6.80
CA ASN A 467 -19.07 4.91 -6.96
C ASN A 467 -19.48 4.26 -8.29
N SER A 468 -19.43 5.02 -9.38
CA SER A 468 -20.00 4.61 -10.67
C SER A 468 -19.25 5.15 -11.89
N PHE A 469 -18.28 6.04 -11.69
CA PHE A 469 -17.50 6.58 -12.78
C PHE A 469 -16.41 5.60 -13.19
N GLU A 470 -16.28 5.37 -14.49
CA GLU A 470 -15.20 4.60 -15.10
C GLU A 470 -14.90 5.17 -16.47
N GLU A 471 -13.63 5.52 -16.71
CA GLU A 471 -13.11 5.90 -18.00
C GLU A 471 -11.99 4.95 -18.43
N THR A 472 -12.10 4.46 -19.66
CA THR A 472 -11.10 3.58 -20.26
C THR A 472 -10.34 4.32 -21.35
N VAL A 473 -9.03 4.46 -21.17
CA VAL A 473 -8.12 5.01 -22.15
C VAL A 473 -7.40 3.88 -22.86
N THR A 474 -7.66 3.72 -24.16
CA THR A 474 -6.89 2.82 -25.02
C THR A 474 -5.56 3.48 -25.38
N LEU A 475 -4.47 2.86 -24.96
CA LEU A 475 -3.11 3.28 -25.26
C LEU A 475 -2.67 2.49 -26.48
N SER A 476 -2.72 3.13 -27.66
CA SER A 476 -2.18 2.53 -28.89
C SER A 476 -0.68 2.30 -28.70
N GLY A 477 -0.22 1.07 -28.95
CA GLY A 477 1.18 0.66 -28.79
C GLY A 477 2.18 1.40 -29.67
#